data_AF-A0A1H3N347-F1
#
_entry.id   AF-A0A1H3N347-F1
#
_cell.length_a   1.000
_cell.length_b   1.000
_cell.length_c   1.000
_cell.angle_alpha   90.00
_cell.angle_beta   90.00
_cell.angle_gamma   90.00
#
_symmetry.space_group_name_H-M   'P 1'
#
loop_
_entity.id
_entity.type
_entity.pdbx_description
1 polymer ?
#
loop_
_entity_poly.entity_id
_entity_poly.type
_entity_poly.pdbx_seq_one_letter_code
_entity_poly.pdbx_strand_id
1 'polypeptide(L)'
;MSKEKIVITGIGLLLPNTDNVETFWDNLSNGESQIKKLKRYEEENLEAYAAATIEDFDYKKYLPDLDEHFAGKYSREILIGMSAMENAKKDAGIKENVPRMKN
;
A
#
# COMPACT_ATOMS: atom_id res chain seq x y z
N MET A 1 -23.01 22.88 -19.22
CA MET A 1 -22.60 22.40 -17.88
C MET A 1 -21.19 22.91 -17.61
N SER A 2 -20.91 23.54 -16.47
CA SER A 2 -19.54 23.87 -16.06
C SER A 2 -18.80 22.60 -15.66
N LYS A 3 -17.57 22.41 -16.15
CA LYS A 3 -16.71 21.28 -15.72
C LYS A 3 -16.40 21.42 -14.23
N GLU A 4 -16.67 20.38 -13.45
CA GLU A 4 -16.25 20.31 -12.05
C GLU A 4 -14.72 20.27 -11.96
N LYS A 5 -14.15 20.97 -10.97
CA LYS A 5 -12.72 20.94 -10.68
C LYS A 5 -12.45 19.78 -9.72
N ILE A 6 -11.71 18.78 -10.21
CA ILE A 6 -11.32 17.60 -9.44
C ILE A 6 -9.82 17.70 -9.16
N VAL A 7 -9.43 17.43 -7.92
CA VAL A 7 -8.03 17.43 -7.47
C VAL A 7 -7.70 16.13 -6.74
N ILE A 8 -6.43 15.75 -6.75
CA ILE A 8 -5.89 14.66 -5.93
C ILE A 8 -5.47 15.27 -4.60
N THR A 9 -6.10 14.86 -3.50
CA THR A 9 -5.81 15.39 -2.17
C THR A 9 -4.85 14.52 -1.37
N GLY A 10 -4.69 13.26 -1.73
CA GLY A 10 -3.69 12.38 -1.13
C GLY A 10 -3.43 11.13 -1.96
N ILE A 11 -2.27 10.55 -1.76
CA ILE A 11 -1.81 9.31 -2.37
C ILE A 11 -1.39 8.32 -1.30
N GLY A 12 -1.51 7.03 -1.61
CA GLY A 12 -1.12 5.97 -0.70
C GLY A 12 -0.62 4.78 -1.46
N LEU A 13 0.41 4.15 -0.90
CA LEU A 13 1.17 3.10 -1.54
C LEU A 13 1.71 2.14 -0.49
N LEU A 14 1.94 0.92 -0.94
CA LEU A 14 2.77 -0.06 -0.29
C LEU A 14 3.59 -0.74 -1.37
N LEU A 15 4.88 -0.42 -1.37
CA LEU A 15 5.88 -0.92 -2.29
C LEU A 15 7.01 -1.58 -1.48
N PRO A 16 7.90 -2.34 -2.12
CA PRO A 16 9.04 -2.96 -1.46
C PRO A 16 9.89 -1.92 -0.70
N ASN A 17 10.05 -2.13 0.62
CA ASN A 17 10.72 -1.22 1.55
C ASN A 17 10.22 0.25 1.50
N THR A 18 9.02 0.50 1.02
CA THR A 18 8.47 1.85 0.84
C THR A 18 6.97 1.83 1.11
N ASP A 19 6.56 2.25 2.30
CA ASP A 19 5.17 2.18 2.76
C ASP A 19 4.58 3.54 3.14
N ASN A 20 5.29 4.63 2.82
CA ASN A 20 4.85 6.00 3.06
C ASN A 20 5.27 6.92 1.90
N VAL A 21 4.59 8.06 1.80
CA VAL A 21 4.70 9.00 0.67
C VAL A 21 6.05 9.71 0.66
N GLU A 22 6.61 10.04 1.81
CA GLU A 22 7.93 10.69 1.93
C GLU A 22 9.04 9.80 1.36
N THR A 23 9.16 8.56 1.87
CA THR A 23 10.13 7.59 1.37
C THR A 23 9.93 7.26 -0.11
N PHE A 24 8.68 7.26 -0.60
CA PHE A 24 8.40 7.07 -2.01
C PHE A 24 8.99 8.18 -2.89
N TRP A 25 8.78 9.44 -2.52
CA TRP A 25 9.33 10.56 -3.26
C TRP A 25 10.85 10.63 -3.16
N ASP A 26 11.43 10.30 -2.01
CA ASP A 26 12.88 10.22 -1.85
C ASP A 26 13.49 9.14 -2.76
N ASN A 27 12.93 7.94 -2.76
CA ASN A 27 13.41 6.86 -3.62
C ASN A 27 13.27 7.22 -5.10
N LEU A 28 12.12 7.77 -5.50
CA LEU A 28 11.85 8.14 -6.89
C LEU A 28 12.78 9.28 -7.36
N SER A 29 13.00 10.28 -6.52
CA SER A 29 13.81 11.46 -6.88
C SER A 29 15.30 11.14 -6.96
N ASN A 30 15.77 10.18 -6.16
CA ASN A 30 17.17 9.75 -6.14
C ASN A 30 17.46 8.55 -7.07
N GLY A 31 16.44 7.92 -7.64
CA GLY A 31 16.60 6.73 -8.48
C GLY A 31 16.97 5.47 -7.69
N GLU A 32 16.53 5.36 -6.43
CA GLU A 32 16.86 4.25 -5.54
C GLU A 32 16.06 2.99 -5.91
N SER A 33 16.75 1.99 -6.46
CA SER A 33 16.14 0.72 -6.87
C SER A 33 15.72 -0.12 -5.67
N GLN A 34 14.47 -0.61 -5.70
CA GLN A 34 13.92 -1.52 -4.69
C GLN A 34 13.98 -3.01 -5.12
N ILE A 35 14.64 -3.31 -6.24
CA ILE A 35 14.82 -4.67 -6.74
C ILE A 35 15.92 -5.36 -5.92
N LYS A 36 15.65 -6.55 -5.41
CA LYS A 36 16.60 -7.38 -4.66
C LYS A 36 16.61 -8.81 -5.23
N LYS A 37 17.59 -9.61 -4.80
CA LYS A 37 17.58 -11.04 -5.09
C LYS A 37 16.35 -11.69 -4.44
N LEU A 38 15.63 -12.49 -5.21
CA LEU A 38 14.42 -13.19 -4.75
C LEU A 38 14.80 -14.27 -3.73
N LYS A 39 14.41 -14.08 -2.46
CA LYS A 39 14.72 -15.01 -1.36
C LYS A 39 13.86 -16.27 -1.35
N ARG A 40 12.62 -16.20 -1.85
CA ARG A 40 11.61 -17.26 -1.70
C ARG A 40 11.90 -18.53 -2.52
N TYR A 41 12.80 -18.44 -3.50
CA TYR A 41 13.08 -19.47 -4.49
C TYR A 41 14.57 -19.74 -4.65
N GLU A 42 15.35 -19.67 -3.56
CA GLU A 42 16.79 -20.00 -3.63
C GLU A 42 17.05 -21.45 -4.09
N GLU A 43 16.05 -22.33 -3.99
CA GLU A 43 16.13 -23.74 -4.35
C GLU A 43 15.57 -24.08 -5.75
N GLU A 44 14.93 -23.13 -6.45
CA GLU A 44 14.41 -23.36 -7.81
C GLU A 44 15.34 -22.75 -8.87
N ASN A 45 15.65 -23.50 -9.93
CA ASN A 45 16.41 -23.02 -11.11
C ASN A 45 15.54 -22.07 -11.95
N LEU A 46 15.17 -20.93 -11.38
CA LEU A 46 14.44 -19.88 -12.08
C LEU A 46 15.37 -19.13 -13.04
N GLU A 47 14.94 -18.80 -14.25
CA GLU A 47 15.76 -17.97 -15.15
C GLU A 47 15.92 -16.53 -14.65
N ALA A 48 15.01 -16.07 -13.76
CA ALA A 48 15.01 -14.74 -13.18
C ALA A 48 15.12 -14.81 -11.64
N TYR A 49 16.11 -14.11 -11.09
CA TYR A 49 16.40 -14.09 -9.66
C TYR A 49 16.26 -12.70 -9.01
N ALA A 50 15.82 -11.69 -9.76
CA ALA A 50 15.67 -10.32 -9.29
C ALA A 50 14.19 -9.93 -9.25
N ALA A 51 13.73 -9.44 -8.10
CA ALA A 51 12.34 -9.03 -7.91
C ALA A 51 12.24 -7.88 -6.90
N ALA A 52 11.17 -7.09 -7.03
CA ALA A 52 10.80 -6.09 -6.04
C ALA A 52 9.64 -6.67 -5.22
N THR A 53 9.95 -7.25 -4.07
CA THR A 53 8.97 -7.94 -3.21
C THR A 53 8.71 -7.16 -1.93
N ILE A 54 7.43 -6.98 -1.58
CA ILE A 54 7.05 -6.54 -0.24
C ILE A 54 7.32 -7.74 0.69
N GLU A 55 8.32 -7.64 1.54
CA GLU A 55 8.64 -8.65 2.56
C GLU A 55 7.88 -8.33 3.86
N ASP A 56 7.60 -9.35 4.67
CA ASP A 56 7.04 -9.21 6.03
C ASP A 56 5.79 -8.31 6.15
N PHE A 57 4.90 -8.39 5.15
CA PHE A 57 3.65 -7.65 5.13
C PHE A 57 2.73 -8.08 6.28
N ASP A 58 2.42 -7.12 7.16
CA ASP A 58 1.46 -7.25 8.25
C ASP A 58 0.38 -6.19 8.10
N TYR A 59 -0.84 -6.63 7.75
CA TYR A 59 -1.96 -5.72 7.51
C TYR A 59 -2.41 -5.01 8.79
N LYS A 60 -2.16 -5.57 9.99
CA LYS A 60 -2.59 -4.98 11.26
C LYS A 60 -1.93 -3.63 11.56
N LYS A 61 -0.76 -3.36 10.96
CA LYS A 61 -0.08 -2.05 11.05
C LYS A 61 -0.89 -0.92 10.43
N TYR A 62 -1.69 -1.21 9.41
CA TYR A 62 -2.46 -0.22 8.66
C TYR A 62 -3.95 -0.34 8.95
N LEU A 63 -4.46 -1.55 9.21
CA LEU A 63 -5.87 -1.86 9.41
C LEU A 63 -6.07 -2.53 10.78
N PRO A 64 -5.77 -1.84 11.91
CA PRO A 64 -5.83 -2.45 13.24
C PRO A 64 -7.23 -2.94 13.61
N ASP A 65 -8.25 -2.21 13.16
CA ASP A 65 -9.66 -2.47 13.45
C ASP A 65 -10.31 -3.43 12.45
N LEU A 66 -9.56 -3.95 11.46
CA LEU A 66 -10.07 -4.98 10.57
C LEU A 66 -10.16 -6.31 11.34
N ASP A 67 -11.41 -6.75 11.49
CA ASP A 67 -11.77 -8.02 12.11
C ASP A 67 -11.11 -9.21 11.37
N GLU A 68 -10.54 -10.13 12.15
CA GLU A 68 -9.72 -11.24 11.65
C GLU A 68 -10.51 -12.25 10.81
N HIS A 69 -11.80 -12.44 11.10
CA HIS A 69 -12.66 -13.31 10.30
C HIS A 69 -12.84 -12.75 8.88
N PHE A 70 -12.89 -11.43 8.73
CA PHE A 70 -12.92 -10.79 7.41
C PHE A 70 -11.54 -10.76 6.76
N ALA A 71 -10.49 -10.41 7.51
CA ALA A 71 -9.12 -10.38 7.00
C ALA A 71 -8.69 -11.74 6.42
N GLY A 72 -9.06 -12.85 7.08
CA GLY A 72 -8.76 -14.22 6.62
C GLY A 72 -9.46 -14.62 5.31
N LYS A 73 -10.41 -13.83 4.82
CA LYS A 73 -11.08 -14.05 3.52
C LYS A 73 -10.47 -13.24 2.38
N TYR A 74 -9.57 -12.31 2.69
CA TYR A 74 -8.95 -11.45 1.69
C TYR A 74 -7.61 -12.01 1.26
N SER A 75 -7.30 -11.86 -0.03
CA SER A 75 -5.96 -12.14 -0.51
C SER A 75 -4.98 -11.10 0.06
N ARG A 76 -3.69 -11.46 0.04
CA ARG A 76 -2.63 -10.56 0.47
C ARG A 76 -2.65 -9.24 -0.31
N GLU A 77 -2.94 -9.29 -1.60
CA GLU A 77 -3.01 -8.13 -2.50
C GLU A 77 -4.18 -7.21 -2.15
N ILE A 78 -5.33 -7.78 -1.78
CA ILE A 78 -6.47 -7.00 -1.29
C ILE A 78 -6.09 -6.27 0.00
N LEU A 79 -5.46 -6.96 0.94
CA LEU A 79 -5.03 -6.37 2.21
C LEU A 79 -3.98 -5.26 1.99
N ILE A 80 -3.05 -5.44 1.04
CA ILE A 80 -2.09 -4.41 0.63
C ILE A 80 -2.81 -3.20 0.05
N GLY A 81 -3.78 -3.41 -0.86
CA GLY A 81 -4.57 -2.33 -1.46
C GLY A 81 -5.34 -1.54 -0.40
N MET A 82 -6.02 -2.23 0.51
CA MET A 82 -6.73 -1.60 1.64
C MET A 82 -5.78 -0.81 2.55
N SER A 83 -4.59 -1.36 2.83
CA SER A 83 -3.57 -0.69 3.62
C SER A 83 -3.03 0.57 2.93
N ALA A 84 -2.85 0.53 1.60
CA ALA A 84 -2.45 1.69 0.81
C ALA A 84 -3.56 2.76 0.78
N MET A 85 -4.83 2.36 0.73
CA MET A 85 -5.95 3.31 0.85
C MET A 85 -5.96 4.03 2.20
N GLU A 86 -5.61 3.33 3.28
CA GLU A 86 -5.51 3.97 4.60
C GLU A 86 -4.36 5.00 4.64
N ASN A 87 -3.22 4.70 4.02
CA ASN A 87 -2.15 5.68 3.83
C ASN A 87 -2.63 6.89 2.99
N ALA A 88 -3.41 6.67 1.93
CA ALA A 88 -3.95 7.75 1.11
C ALA A 88 -4.94 8.64 1.87
N LYS A 89 -5.79 8.06 2.72
CA LYS A 89 -6.68 8.83 3.60
C LYS A 89 -5.88 9.70 4.57
N LYS A 90 -4.82 9.16 5.16
CA LYS A 90 -3.93 9.88 6.08
C LYS A 90 -3.22 11.04 5.38
N ASP A 91 -2.66 10.78 4.19
CA ASP A 91 -2.00 11.80 3.36
C ASP A 91 -2.97 12.92 2.96
N ALA A 92 -4.22 12.55 2.63
CA ALA A 92 -5.30 13.50 2.35
C ALA A 92 -5.82 14.28 3.57
N GLY A 93 -5.33 13.97 4.79
CA GLY A 93 -5.82 14.57 6.03
C GLY A 93 -7.27 14.22 6.38
N ILE A 94 -7.81 13.12 5.83
CA ILE A 94 -9.18 12.66 6.09
C ILE A 94 -9.23 12.00 7.47
N LYS A 95 -9.88 12.66 8.44
CA LYS A 95 -10.11 12.10 9.78
C LYS A 95 -11.28 11.10 9.75
N GLU A 96 -11.18 10.02 10.51
CA GLU A 96 -12.28 9.07 10.73
C GLU A 96 -13.39 9.73 11.55
N ASN A 97 -14.28 10.46 10.88
CA ASN A 97 -15.57 10.92 11.40
C ASN A 97 -16.40 11.55 10.27
N VAL A 98 -16.55 10.85 9.15
CA VAL A 98 -17.66 11.15 8.25
C VAL A 98 -18.81 10.26 8.72
N PRO A 99 -19.85 10.80 9.37
CA PRO A 99 -21.01 10.00 9.75
C PRO A 99 -21.50 9.29 8.50
N ARG A 100 -21.77 7.98 8.59
CA ARG A 100 -22.54 7.30 7.54
C ARG A 100 -23.78 8.16 7.30
N MET A 101 -23.93 8.68 6.08
CA MET A 101 -25.20 9.30 5.68
C MET A 101 -26.26 8.22 5.91
N LYS A 102 -27.06 8.43 6.97
CA LYS A 102 -28.22 7.60 7.25
C LYS A 102 -29.18 7.88 6.10
N ASN A 103 -29.29 6.92 5.19
CA ASN A 103 -30.47 6.81 4.33
C ASN A 103 -31.63 6.29 5.17
#